data_AF-A0A839V6J9-F1
#
_entry.id   AF-A0A839V6J9-F1
#
_cell.length_a   1.000
_cell.length_b   1.000
_cell.length_c   1.000
_cell.angle_alpha   90.00
_cell.angle_beta   90.00
_cell.angle_gamma   90.00
#
_symmetry.space_group_name_H-M   'P 1'
#
loop_
_entity.id
_entity.type
_entity.pdbx_description
1 polymer ?
#
loop_
_entity_poly.entity_id
_entity_poly.type
_entity_poly.pdbx_seq_one_letter_code
_entity_poly.pdbx_strand_id
1 'polypeptide(L)'
;MELLGYPGITDAEAQLIRQKLSKLTVWPLSEAIEERTIRLRQTRKIKLPDAIIAATATEYRLELLTFDQKLTAVMATIAKR
;
A
#
# COMPACT_ATOMS: atom_id res chain seq x y z
N MET A 1 1.22 -5.33 7.68
CA MET A 1 2.55 -5.50 8.32
C MET A 1 2.80 -4.40 9.35
N GLU A 2 2.62 -3.13 9.00
CA GLU A 2 2.89 -2.01 9.93
C GLU A 2 1.84 -1.87 11.05
N LEU A 3 0.55 -1.90 10.71
CA LEU A 3 -0.54 -1.55 11.63
C LEU A 3 -0.68 -2.49 12.84
N LEU A 4 -0.45 -3.79 12.67
CA LEU A 4 -0.53 -4.81 13.73
C LEU A 4 0.84 -5.27 14.23
N GLY A 5 1.94 -4.72 13.68
CA GLY A 5 3.30 -5.21 13.90
C GLY A 5 4.14 -4.32 14.81
N TYR A 6 3.58 -3.26 15.41
CA TYR A 6 4.35 -2.37 16.29
C TYR A 6 4.56 -3.01 17.67
N PRO A 7 5.74 -2.82 18.30
CA PRO A 7 6.01 -3.35 19.63
C PRO A 7 5.06 -2.78 20.69
N GLY A 8 4.54 -3.65 21.57
CA GLY A 8 3.68 -3.23 22.69
C GLY A 8 2.20 -3.08 22.35
N ILE A 9 1.76 -3.50 21.16
CA ILE A 9 0.33 -3.58 20.83
C ILE A 9 -0.41 -4.50 21.82
N THR A 10 -1.53 -4.01 22.36
CA THR A 10 -2.40 -4.79 23.23
C THR A 10 -3.41 -5.61 22.42
N ASP A 11 -3.94 -6.69 23.01
CA ASP A 11 -4.99 -7.49 22.37
C ASP A 11 -6.24 -6.66 22.03
N ALA A 12 -6.59 -5.70 22.90
CA ALA A 12 -7.72 -4.80 22.68
C ALA A 12 -7.51 -3.88 21.46
N GLU A 13 -6.32 -3.32 21.29
CA GLU A 13 -5.96 -2.51 20.11
C GLU A 13 -5.94 -3.36 18.85
N ALA A 14 -5.31 -4.54 18.90
CA ALA A 14 -5.27 -5.46 17.76
C ALA A 14 -6.69 -5.88 17.31
N GLN A 15 -7.57 -6.17 18.28
CA GLN A 15 -8.96 -6.51 18.00
C GLN A 15 -9.73 -5.33 17.42
N LEU A 16 -9.56 -4.13 17.97
CA LEU A 16 -10.17 -2.91 17.44
C LEU A 16 -9.73 -2.67 15.98
N ILE A 17 -8.43 -2.80 15.69
CA ILE A 17 -7.89 -2.67 14.33
C ILE A 17 -8.53 -3.69 13.39
N ARG A 18 -8.59 -4.97 13.77
CA ARG A 18 -9.22 -6.03 12.96
C ARG A 18 -10.69 -5.75 12.68
N GLN A 19 -11.45 -5.25 13.67
CA GLN A 19 -12.85 -4.86 13.50
C GLN A 19 -13.04 -3.66 12.57
N LYS A 20 -12.06 -2.75 12.49
CA LYS A 20 -12.11 -1.64 11.52
C LYS A 20 -11.79 -2.15 10.11
N LEU A 21 -10.75 -2.96 9.98
CA LEU A 21 -10.33 -3.52 8.69
C LEU A 21 -11.36 -4.46 8.08
N SER A 22 -12.17 -5.18 8.88
CA SER A 22 -13.21 -6.07 8.37
C SER A 22 -14.33 -5.37 7.61
N LYS A 23 -14.40 -4.03 7.70
CA LYS A 23 -15.35 -3.19 6.94
C LYS A 23 -14.80 -2.74 5.59
N LEU A 24 -13.54 -3.08 5.29
CA LEU A 24 -12.83 -2.69 4.07
C LEU A 24 -12.53 -3.91 3.22
N THR A 25 -12.43 -3.70 1.91
CA THR A 25 -11.91 -4.72 0.99
C THR A 25 -10.39 -4.77 1.12
N VAL A 26 -9.86 -5.94 1.45
CA VAL A 26 -8.40 -6.16 1.58
C VAL A 26 -7.88 -6.83 0.32
N TRP A 27 -6.97 -6.15 -0.38
CA TRP A 27 -6.24 -6.73 -1.51
C TRP A 27 -4.99 -7.44 -1.00
N PRO A 28 -4.89 -8.78 -1.13
CA PRO A 28 -3.68 -9.51 -0.76
C PRO A 28 -2.54 -9.20 -1.74
N LEU A 29 -1.30 -9.40 -1.30
CA LEU A 29 -0.14 -9.31 -2.17
C LEU A 29 -0.16 -10.51 -3.14
N SER A 30 -0.57 -10.26 -4.38
CA SER A 30 -0.56 -11.24 -5.46
C SER A 30 0.73 -11.15 -6.28
N GLU A 31 1.06 -12.19 -7.04
CA GLU A 31 2.21 -12.20 -7.95
C GLU A 31 2.20 -11.00 -8.92
N ALA A 32 1.01 -10.60 -9.41
CA ALA A 32 0.87 -9.41 -10.26
C ALA A 32 1.27 -8.12 -9.53
N ILE A 33 0.87 -7.96 -8.26
CA ILE A 33 1.26 -6.81 -7.43
C ILE A 33 2.76 -6.86 -7.13
N GLU A 34 3.32 -8.04 -6.86
CA GLU A 34 4.75 -8.23 -6.61
C GLU A 34 5.58 -7.81 -7.81
N GLU A 35 5.29 -8.33 -9.00
CA GLU A 35 6.00 -8.00 -10.23
C GLU A 35 5.91 -6.49 -10.54
N ARG A 36 4.73 -5.90 -10.35
CA ARG A 36 4.53 -4.46 -10.54
C ARG A 36 5.29 -3.63 -9.50
N THR A 37 5.38 -4.10 -8.26
CA THR A 37 6.19 -3.50 -7.19
C THR A 37 7.67 -3.53 -7.56
N ILE A 38 8.17 -4.67 -8.04
CA ILE A 38 9.56 -4.84 -8.48
C ILE A 38 9.90 -3.82 -9.58
N ARG A 39 9.07 -3.75 -10.64
CA ARG A 39 9.26 -2.80 -11.74
C ARG A 39 9.25 -1.35 -11.27
N LEU A 40 8.34 -1.01 -10.36
CA LEU A 40 8.26 0.35 -9.82
C LEU A 40 9.55 0.71 -9.05
N ARG A 41 10.08 -0.21 -8.26
CA ARG A 41 11.33 0.00 -7.50
C ARG A 41 12.59 0.01 -8.37
N GLN A 42 12.61 -0.76 -9.45
CA GLN A 42 13.72 -0.72 -10.43
C GLN A 42 13.79 0.64 -11.15
N THR A 43 12.63 1.28 -11.35
CA THR A 43 12.54 2.52 -12.14
C THR A 43 12.48 3.78 -11.28
N ARG A 44 12.18 3.68 -9.98
CA ARG A 44 11.96 4.82 -9.07
C ARG A 44 12.59 4.60 -7.70
N LYS A 45 13.07 5.69 -7.09
CA LYS A 45 13.49 5.70 -5.69
C LYS A 45 12.28 5.82 -4.76
N ILE A 46 11.63 4.69 -4.49
CA ILE A 46 10.47 4.56 -3.61
C ILE A 46 10.71 3.46 -2.57
N LYS A 47 10.16 3.64 -1.35
CA LYS A 47 10.27 2.63 -0.28
C LYS A 47 9.39 1.42 -0.62
N LEU A 48 9.75 0.24 -0.10
CA LEU A 48 8.99 -0.99 -0.38
C LEU A 48 7.50 -0.88 -0.02
N PRO A 49 7.09 -0.40 1.17
CA PRO A 49 5.68 -0.28 1.52
C PRO A 49 4.90 0.61 0.55
N ASP A 50 5.42 1.81 0.26
CA ASP A 50 4.81 2.74 -0.68
C ASP A 50 4.69 2.16 -2.10
N ALA A 51 5.70 1.39 -2.52
CA ALA A 51 5.70 0.75 -3.83
C ALA A 51 4.63 -0.34 -3.94
N ILE A 52 4.40 -1.13 -2.88
CA ILE A 52 3.33 -2.13 -2.81
C ILE A 52 1.96 -1.44 -2.91
N ILE A 53 1.77 -0.35 -2.18
CA ILE A 53 0.52 0.43 -2.21
C ILE A 53 0.27 1.04 -3.60
N ALA A 54 1.28 1.66 -4.21
CA ALA A 54 1.20 2.21 -5.56
C ALA A 54 0.94 1.13 -6.62
N ALA A 55 1.61 -0.02 -6.52
CA ALA A 55 1.41 -1.15 -7.42
C ALA A 55 -0.02 -1.68 -7.31
N THR A 56 -0.52 -1.90 -6.10
CA THR A 56 -1.91 -2.35 -5.84
C THR A 56 -2.92 -1.39 -6.43
N ALA A 57 -2.78 -0.09 -6.15
CA ALA A 57 -3.70 0.92 -6.67
C ALA A 57 -3.70 0.95 -8.20
N THR A 58 -2.53 0.84 -8.83
CA THR A 58 -2.45 0.88 -10.29
C THR A 58 -2.94 -0.41 -10.95
N GLU A 59 -2.67 -1.57 -10.36
CA GLU A 59 -3.11 -2.89 -10.85
C GLU A 59 -4.64 -2.95 -10.96
N TYR A 60 -5.33 -2.46 -9.93
CA TYR A 60 -6.79 -2.46 -9.86
C TYR A 60 -7.44 -1.14 -10.30
N ARG A 61 -6.68 -0.21 -10.88
CA ARG A 61 -7.15 1.13 -11.33
C ARG A 61 -7.92 1.90 -10.25
N LEU A 62 -7.42 1.85 -9.02
CA LEU A 62 -7.98 2.52 -7.86
C LEU A 62 -7.38 3.92 -7.70
N GLU A 63 -8.18 4.84 -7.20
CA GLU A 63 -7.69 6.13 -6.72
C GLU A 63 -6.94 5.94 -5.40
N LEU A 64 -5.72 6.49 -5.31
CA LEU A 64 -4.92 6.44 -4.10
C LEU A 64 -5.18 7.66 -3.22
N LEU A 65 -5.84 7.46 -2.08
CA LEU A 65 -5.90 8.45 -1.01
C LEU A 65 -4.64 8.35 -0.15
N THR A 66 -3.84 9.42 -0.10
CA THR A 66 -2.63 9.48 0.72
C THR A 66 -2.37 10.90 1.24
N PHE A 67 -1.71 10.98 2.40
CA PHE A 67 -1.18 12.23 2.96
C PHE A 67 0.34 12.37 2.76
N ASP A 68 0.97 11.45 2.02
CA ASP A 68 2.38 11.52 1.66
C ASP A 68 2.56 12.19 0.28
N GLN A 69 3.12 13.40 0.29
CA GLN A 69 3.36 14.18 -0.93
C GLN A 69 4.32 13.50 -1.93
N LYS A 70 5.30 12.71 -1.45
CA LYS A 70 6.22 11.98 -2.32
C LYS A 70 5.48 10.86 -3.04
N LEU A 71 4.61 10.14 -2.34
CA LEU A 71 3.79 9.09 -2.94
C LEU A 71 2.79 9.68 -3.95
N THR A 72 2.16 10.81 -3.63
CA THR A 72 1.30 11.55 -4.58
C THR A 72 2.06 11.90 -5.86
N ALA A 73 3.28 12.42 -5.74
CA ALA A 73 4.12 12.75 -6.90
C ALA A 73 4.47 11.51 -7.75
N VAL A 74 4.75 10.37 -7.10
CA VAL A 74 4.97 9.10 -7.82
C VAL A 74 3.72 8.72 -8.60
N MET A 75 2.54 8.70 -7.96
CA MET A 75 1.28 8.34 -8.63
C MET A 75 0.93 9.25 -9.80
N ALA A 76 1.13 10.57 -9.66
CA ALA A 76 0.88 11.53 -10.74
C ALA A 76 1.75 11.27 -11.98
N THR A 77 2.95 10.70 -11.81
CA THR A 77 3.80 10.32 -12.95
C THR A 77 3.46 8.97 -13.55
N ILE A 78 2.78 8.09 -12.81
CA ILE A 78 2.29 6.80 -13.32
C ILE A 78 1.04 7.02 -14.18
N ALA A 79 0.12 7.89 -13.74
CA ALA A 79 -1.14 8.17 -14.45
C ALA A 79 -0.99 8.93 -15.77
N LYS A 80 0.18 9.56 -16.03
CA LYS A 80 0.47 10.29 -17.28
C LYS A 80 1.05 9.42 -18.40
N ARG A 81 1.12 8.10 -18.20
CA ARG A 81 1.58 7.11 -19.19
C ARG A 81 0.42 6.20 -19.56
#